data_AF-A0A7S4C8Q2-F1
#
_entry.id   AF-A0A7S4C8Q2-F1
#
_cell.length_a   1.000
_cell.length_b   1.000
_cell.length_c   1.000
_cell.angle_alpha   90.00
_cell.angle_beta   90.00
_cell.angle_gamma   90.00
#
_symmetry.space_group_name_H-M   'P 1'
#
loop_
_entity.id
_entity.type
_entity.pdbx_description
1 polymer ?
#
loop_
_entity_poly.entity_id
_entity_poly.type
_entity_poly.pdbx_seq_one_letter_code
_entity_poly.pdbx_strand_id
1 'polypeptide(L)'
;AERAGTAAAAGVRHLALFVSQGPATLAFVCVVGGLATGATAVLRIGNLVGEKELSPMGYLINGYQLLFGLMIVFLEAEPERMRRSCLCKHCAGCCTCCRGRVLDNCKFATALLGRGLFYVFIGSFGVIQGTVSSITVGLWMIMCGVLLLMVRCSCTTWQPPPEEEA
;
A
#
# COMPACT_ATOMS: atom_id res chain seq x y z
N ALA A 1 -30.38 4.41 -5.31
CA ALA A 1 -29.28 5.39 -5.27
C ALA A 1 -29.13 6.04 -3.88
N GLU A 2 -30.21 6.57 -3.26
CA GLU A 2 -30.16 7.23 -1.93
C GLU A 2 -29.49 6.43 -0.81
N ARG A 3 -29.77 5.12 -0.72
CA ARG A 3 -29.17 4.26 0.33
C ARG A 3 -27.65 4.06 0.19
N ALA A 4 -27.11 4.22 -1.02
CA ALA A 4 -25.66 4.14 -1.24
C ALA A 4 -24.98 5.45 -0.78
N GLY A 5 -25.64 6.59 -0.96
CA GLY A 5 -25.11 7.89 -0.54
C GLY A 5 -25.00 8.04 0.98
N THR A 6 -26.00 7.56 1.73
CA THR A 6 -25.97 7.61 3.20
C THR A 6 -24.91 6.68 3.80
N ALA A 7 -24.74 5.47 3.22
CA ALA A 7 -23.68 4.55 3.61
C ALA A 7 -22.28 5.10 3.31
N ALA A 8 -22.10 5.74 2.14
CA ALA A 8 -20.86 6.40 1.78
C ALA A 8 -20.53 7.57 2.74
N ALA A 9 -21.52 8.40 3.08
CA ALA A 9 -21.33 9.51 4.02
C ALA A 9 -20.94 9.03 5.45
N ALA A 10 -21.53 7.92 5.92
CA ALA A 10 -21.13 7.30 7.18
C ALA A 10 -19.69 6.75 7.11
N GLY A 11 -19.31 6.12 5.99
CA GLY A 11 -17.95 5.64 5.74
C GLY A 11 -16.92 6.76 5.75
N VAL A 12 -17.22 7.92 5.16
CA VAL A 12 -16.34 9.10 5.17
C VAL A 12 -16.10 9.60 6.60
N ARG A 13 -17.10 9.58 7.49
CA ARG A 13 -16.92 9.97 8.90
C ARG A 13 -16.01 9.00 9.65
N HIS A 14 -16.15 7.69 9.43
CA HIS A 14 -15.24 6.71 10.02
C HIS A 14 -13.82 6.82 9.46
N LEU A 15 -13.68 7.13 8.18
CA LEU A 15 -12.40 7.44 7.55
C LEU A 15 -11.76 8.69 8.15
N ALA A 16 -12.52 9.74 8.42
CA ALA A 16 -12.02 10.94 9.09
C ALA A 16 -11.47 10.62 10.50
N LEU A 17 -12.16 9.75 11.24
CA LEU A 17 -11.67 9.25 12.53
C LEU A 17 -10.40 8.40 12.35
N PHE A 18 -10.33 7.57 11.32
CA PHE A 18 -9.13 6.78 10.99
C PHE A 18 -7.93 7.66 10.63
N VAL A 19 -8.16 8.72 9.87
CA VAL A 19 -7.16 9.74 9.55
C VAL A 19 -6.68 10.43 10.83
N SER A 20 -7.58 10.67 11.80
CA SER A 20 -7.22 11.27 13.09
C SER A 20 -6.35 10.36 13.98
N GLN A 21 -6.43 9.03 13.82
CA GLN A 21 -5.56 8.07 14.53
C GLN A 21 -4.13 8.01 13.97
N GLY A 22 -3.85 8.79 12.92
CA GLY A 22 -2.53 9.09 12.42
C GLY A 22 -2.05 8.19 11.27
N PRO A 23 -0.92 8.55 10.64
CA PRO A 23 -0.32 7.79 9.54
C PRO A 23 0.16 6.38 9.94
N ALA A 24 0.01 6.00 11.21
CA ALA A 24 0.36 4.69 11.71
C ALA A 24 -0.53 3.58 11.16
N THR A 25 -1.83 3.78 11.20
CA THR A 25 -2.81 2.76 10.84
C THR A 25 -2.86 2.54 9.34
N LEU A 26 -2.74 3.61 8.55
CA LEU A 26 -2.67 3.53 7.08
C LEU A 26 -1.46 2.71 6.62
N ALA A 27 -0.29 2.96 7.21
CA ALA A 27 0.92 2.19 6.89
C ALA A 27 0.72 0.69 7.18
N PHE A 28 0.12 0.35 8.33
CA PHE A 28 -0.15 -1.05 8.68
C PHE A 28 -1.10 -1.72 7.68
N VAL A 29 -2.19 -1.05 7.31
CA VAL A 29 -3.15 -1.53 6.30
C VAL A 29 -2.48 -1.74 4.94
N CYS A 30 -1.57 -0.84 4.54
CA CYS A 30 -0.79 -0.97 3.31
C CYS A 30 0.22 -2.13 3.38
N VAL A 31 0.89 -2.34 4.53
CA VAL A 31 1.78 -3.50 4.74
C VAL A 31 1.01 -4.81 4.59
N VAL A 32 -0.18 -4.91 5.21
CA VAL A 32 -1.03 -6.10 5.08
C VAL A 32 -1.43 -6.33 3.62
N GLY A 33 -1.81 -5.26 2.91
CA GLY A 33 -2.10 -5.33 1.48
C GLY A 33 -0.90 -5.76 0.63
N GLY A 34 0.30 -5.25 0.92
CA GLY A 34 1.55 -5.63 0.26
C GLY A 34 1.94 -7.09 0.52
N LEU A 35 1.80 -7.56 1.77
CA LEU A 35 2.01 -8.96 2.14
C LEU A 35 1.01 -9.88 1.45
N ALA A 36 -0.28 -9.51 1.43
CA ALA A 36 -1.30 -10.28 0.72
C ALA A 36 -0.98 -10.34 -0.78
N THR A 37 -0.56 -9.22 -1.39
CA THR A 37 -0.17 -9.15 -2.80
C THR A 37 1.05 -10.03 -3.11
N GLY A 38 2.05 -10.03 -2.23
CA GLY A 38 3.21 -10.91 -2.36
C GLY A 38 2.81 -12.39 -2.18
N ALA A 39 1.99 -12.70 -1.18
CA ALA A 39 1.52 -14.06 -0.92
C ALA A 39 0.71 -14.62 -2.09
N THR A 40 -0.21 -13.85 -2.68
CA THR A 40 -0.96 -14.29 -3.86
C THR A 40 -0.02 -14.53 -5.05
N ALA A 41 0.97 -13.66 -5.27
CA ALA A 41 1.97 -13.86 -6.33
C ALA A 41 2.79 -15.16 -6.12
N VAL A 42 3.23 -15.45 -4.89
CA VAL A 42 3.95 -16.71 -4.56
C VAL A 42 3.08 -17.92 -4.83
N LEU A 43 1.81 -17.90 -4.39
CA LEU A 43 0.87 -19.01 -4.61
C LEU A 43 0.66 -19.29 -6.11
N ARG A 44 0.65 -18.24 -6.94
CA ARG A 44 0.53 -18.35 -8.40
C ARG A 44 1.80 -18.87 -9.07
N ILE A 45 2.97 -18.37 -8.67
CA ILE A 45 4.26 -18.84 -9.19
C ILE A 45 4.47 -20.32 -8.86
N GLY A 46 4.09 -20.75 -7.65
CA GLY A 46 4.18 -22.16 -7.23
C GLY A 46 3.14 -23.08 -7.88
N ASN A 47 2.28 -22.56 -8.76
CA ASN A 47 1.17 -23.27 -9.39
C ASN A 47 0.25 -24.01 -8.39
N LEU A 48 0.19 -23.54 -7.13
CA LEU A 48 -0.65 -24.15 -6.08
C LEU A 48 -2.14 -23.95 -6.35
N VAL A 49 -2.48 -23.01 -7.25
CA VAL A 49 -3.84 -22.67 -7.64
C VAL A 49 -4.32 -23.49 -8.85
N GLY A 50 -3.47 -24.34 -9.43
CA GLY A 50 -3.85 -25.25 -10.52
C GLY A 50 -4.17 -24.56 -11.85
N GLU A 51 -3.62 -23.37 -12.09
CA GLU A 51 -3.77 -22.66 -13.37
C GLU A 51 -2.96 -23.41 -14.43
N LYS A 52 -3.65 -24.19 -15.27
CA LYS A 52 -3.04 -25.05 -16.30
C LYS A 52 -2.32 -24.30 -17.43
N GLU A 53 -2.38 -22.97 -17.48
CA GLU A 53 -1.76 -22.16 -18.53
C GLU A 53 -0.93 -21.01 -17.94
N LEU A 54 0.22 -21.35 -17.34
CA LEU A 54 1.24 -20.34 -17.08
C LEU A 54 1.97 -20.00 -18.38
N SER A 55 1.45 -19.00 -19.09
CA SER A 55 2.21 -18.34 -20.14
C SER A 55 3.50 -17.73 -19.55
N PRO A 56 4.61 -17.66 -20.30
CA PRO A 56 5.84 -17.03 -19.82
C PRO A 56 5.61 -15.56 -19.37
N MET A 57 4.64 -14.88 -19.98
CA MET A 57 4.21 -13.56 -19.53
C MET A 57 3.54 -13.57 -18.15
N GLY A 58 2.74 -14.59 -17.84
CA GLY A 58 2.13 -14.75 -16.51
C GLY A 58 3.17 -14.85 -15.40
N TYR A 59 4.27 -15.60 -15.62
CA TYR A 59 5.38 -15.66 -14.67
C TYR A 59 6.04 -14.29 -14.47
N LEU A 60 6.27 -13.55 -15.55
CA LEU A 60 6.87 -12.23 -15.49
C LEU A 60 6.00 -11.26 -14.68
N ILE A 61 4.70 -11.23 -14.96
CA ILE A 61 3.73 -10.39 -14.26
C ILE A 61 3.66 -10.76 -12.77
N ASN A 62 3.59 -12.05 -12.44
CA ASN A 62 3.58 -12.49 -11.05
C ASN A 62 4.90 -12.16 -10.33
N GLY A 63 6.04 -12.25 -11.04
CA GLY A 63 7.34 -11.83 -10.52
C GLY A 63 7.38 -10.33 -10.18
N TYR A 64 6.86 -9.48 -11.07
CA TYR A 64 6.71 -8.05 -10.80
C TYR A 64 5.79 -7.79 -9.61
N GLN A 65 4.66 -8.50 -9.53
CA GLN A 65 3.71 -8.33 -8.43
C GLN A 65 4.30 -8.75 -7.08
N LEU A 66 5.10 -9.82 -7.05
CA LEU A 66 5.86 -10.22 -5.87
C LEU A 66 6.87 -9.15 -5.44
N LEU A 67 7.67 -8.66 -6.40
CA LEU A 67 8.66 -7.62 -6.14
C LEU A 67 8.01 -6.33 -5.63
N PHE A 68 6.89 -5.92 -6.23
CA PHE A 68 6.14 -4.74 -5.81
C PHE A 68 5.47 -4.92 -4.45
N GLY A 69 4.91 -6.10 -4.15
CA GLY A 69 4.41 -6.45 -2.81
C GLY A 69 5.49 -6.31 -1.73
N LEU A 70 6.70 -6.83 -2.01
CA LEU A 70 7.86 -6.67 -1.13
C LEU A 70 8.29 -5.21 -0.99
N MET A 71 8.30 -4.45 -2.09
CA MET A 71 8.59 -3.02 -2.07
C MET A 71 7.62 -2.24 -1.18
N ILE A 72 6.31 -2.54 -1.21
CA ILE A 72 5.31 -1.92 -0.32
C ILE A 72 5.67 -2.20 1.13
N VAL A 73 5.99 -3.46 1.46
CA VAL A 73 6.39 -3.84 2.81
C VAL A 73 7.63 -3.07 3.24
N PHE A 74 8.65 -2.93 2.38
CA PHE A 74 9.87 -2.17 2.70
C PHE A 74 9.61 -0.66 2.85
N LEU A 75 8.73 -0.08 2.03
CA LEU A 75 8.39 1.33 2.09
C LEU A 75 7.61 1.67 3.37
N GLU A 76 6.67 0.82 3.78
CA GLU A 76 5.82 1.06 4.94
C GLU A 76 6.39 0.50 6.25
N ALA A 77 7.38 -0.39 6.18
CA ALA A 77 8.18 -0.83 7.31
C ALA A 77 9.06 0.31 7.82
N GLU A 78 8.49 1.15 8.66
CA GLU A 78 9.25 2.15 9.41
C GLU A 78 10.10 1.47 10.50
N PRO A 79 11.44 1.59 10.47
CA PRO A 79 12.32 0.86 11.39
C PRO A 79 12.08 1.26 12.85
N GLU A 80 11.62 2.48 13.10
CA GLU A 80 11.24 2.96 14.43
C GLU A 80 10.00 2.27 14.98
N ARG A 81 9.04 1.93 14.11
CA ARG A 81 7.86 1.14 14.47
C ARG A 81 8.22 -0.33 14.63
N MET A 82 9.08 -0.84 13.75
CA MET A 82 9.55 -2.22 13.79
C MET A 82 10.42 -2.49 15.03
N ARG A 83 11.12 -1.47 15.56
CA ARG A 83 11.84 -1.54 16.84
C ARG A 83 10.94 -1.78 18.05
N ARG A 84 9.67 -1.34 18.02
CA ARG A 84 8.70 -1.60 19.09
C ARG A 84 8.15 -3.03 19.01
N SER A 85 8.14 -3.62 17.82
CA SER A 85 7.68 -4.99 17.59
C SER A 85 8.79 -5.99 17.90
N CYS A 86 8.67 -6.75 19.00
CA CYS A 86 9.69 -7.74 19.41
C CYS A 86 10.05 -8.78 18.33
N LEU A 87 9.19 -9.02 17.35
CA LEU A 87 9.34 -10.08 16.35
C LEU A 87 10.48 -9.86 15.34
N CYS A 88 10.99 -8.64 15.17
CA CYS A 88 11.89 -8.30 14.05
C CYS A 88 13.23 -7.66 14.47
N LYS A 89 13.75 -7.93 15.68
CA LYS A 89 15.07 -7.40 16.09
C LYS A 89 16.21 -7.84 15.15
N HIS A 90 16.13 -9.06 14.60
CA HIS A 90 17.15 -9.59 13.69
C HIS A 90 17.03 -9.02 12.27
N CYS A 91 15.81 -8.85 11.76
CA CYS A 91 15.57 -8.30 10.42
C CYS A 91 15.72 -6.76 10.35
N ALA A 92 15.68 -6.07 11.48
CA ALA A 92 15.80 -4.61 11.53
C ALA A 92 17.10 -4.07 10.91
N GLY A 93 18.23 -4.78 11.08
CA GLY A 93 19.51 -4.36 10.50
C GLY A 93 19.48 -4.37 8.97
N CYS A 94 18.99 -5.46 8.38
CA CYS A 94 18.91 -5.62 6.93
C CYS A 94 17.92 -4.64 6.29
N CYS A 95 16.73 -4.49 6.89
CA CYS A 95 15.71 -3.56 6.38
C CYS A 95 16.22 -2.12 6.31
N THR A 96 17.03 -1.69 7.28
CA THR A 96 17.53 -0.30 7.32
C THR A 96 18.49 -0.04 6.15
N CYS A 97 19.39 -0.98 5.84
CA CYS A 97 20.33 -0.85 4.72
C CYS A 97 19.63 -0.89 3.36
N CYS A 98 18.68 -1.82 3.17
CA CYS A 98 17.92 -1.92 1.93
C CYS A 98 17.06 -0.68 1.70
N ARG A 99 16.41 -0.17 2.76
CA ARG A 99 15.59 1.04 2.69
C ARG A 99 16.40 2.25 2.25
N GLY A 100 17.59 2.48 2.82
CA GLY A 100 18.45 3.60 2.41
C GLY A 100 18.71 3.60 0.89
N ARG A 101 19.12 2.45 0.34
CA ARG A 101 19.36 2.31 -1.10
C ARG A 101 18.11 2.52 -1.95
N VAL A 102 16.96 2.00 -1.52
CA VAL A 102 15.70 2.17 -2.26
C VAL A 102 15.22 3.62 -2.19
N LEU A 103 15.29 4.28 -1.04
CA LEU A 103 14.89 5.68 -0.88
C LEU A 103 15.76 6.61 -1.73
N ASP A 104 17.06 6.36 -1.82
CA ASP A 104 17.99 7.18 -2.60
C ASP A 104 17.71 7.10 -4.10
N ASN A 105 17.39 5.90 -4.60
CA ASN A 105 17.13 5.67 -6.03
C ASN A 105 15.67 5.95 -6.42
N CYS A 106 14.72 5.81 -5.50
CA CYS A 106 13.29 5.91 -5.79
C CYS A 106 12.65 7.10 -5.07
N LYS A 107 13.19 8.31 -5.24
CA LYS A 107 12.59 9.56 -4.70
C LYS A 107 11.12 9.75 -5.08
N PHE A 108 10.71 9.18 -6.22
CA PHE A 108 9.30 9.14 -6.61
C PHE A 108 8.43 8.33 -5.62
N ALA A 109 8.92 7.17 -5.17
CA ALA A 109 8.22 6.30 -4.22
C ALA A 109 8.33 6.76 -2.76
N THR A 110 9.11 7.80 -2.47
CA THR A 110 9.20 8.40 -1.14
C THR A 110 8.22 9.54 -0.95
N ALA A 111 7.87 10.24 -2.03
CA ALA A 111 6.81 11.24 -2.02
C ALA A 111 5.45 10.58 -1.71
N LEU A 112 4.66 11.17 -0.81
CA LEU A 112 3.31 10.68 -0.47
C LEU A 112 2.43 10.48 -1.72
N LEU A 113 2.55 11.40 -2.69
CA LEU A 113 1.80 11.33 -3.94
C LEU A 113 2.21 10.12 -4.79
N GLY A 114 3.53 9.91 -4.95
CA GLY A 114 4.05 8.79 -5.73
C GLY A 114 3.72 7.45 -5.09
N ARG A 115 3.72 7.36 -3.76
CA ARG A 115 3.23 6.16 -3.02
C ARG A 115 1.78 5.84 -3.31
N GLY A 116 0.89 6.83 -3.19
CA GLY A 116 -0.54 6.65 -3.46
C GLY A 116 -0.79 6.16 -4.89
N LEU A 117 -0.15 6.82 -5.88
CA LEU A 117 -0.24 6.42 -7.29
C LEU A 117 0.34 5.03 -7.54
N PHE A 118 1.45 4.69 -6.90
CA PHE A 118 2.07 3.36 -6.98
C PHE A 118 1.13 2.27 -6.48
N TYR A 119 0.37 2.49 -5.41
CA TYR A 119 -0.58 1.51 -4.88
C TYR A 119 -1.79 1.34 -5.80
N VAL A 120 -2.29 2.43 -6.40
CA VAL A 120 -3.34 2.36 -7.42
C VAL A 120 -2.86 1.57 -8.64
N PHE A 121 -1.62 1.81 -9.09
CA PHE A 121 -1.01 1.08 -10.20
C PHE A 121 -0.88 -0.42 -9.92
N ILE A 122 -0.32 -0.81 -8.77
CA ILE A 122 -0.20 -2.23 -8.36
C ILE A 122 -1.58 -2.89 -8.22
N GLY A 123 -2.53 -2.18 -7.60
CA GLY A 123 -3.87 -2.71 -7.45
C GLY A 123 -4.57 -2.91 -8.80
N SER A 124 -4.30 -2.04 -9.78
CA SER A 124 -4.81 -2.19 -11.15
C SER A 124 -4.24 -3.43 -11.85
N PHE A 125 -2.96 -3.77 -11.63
CA PHE A 125 -2.39 -5.04 -12.09
C PHE A 125 -3.11 -6.26 -11.50
N GLY A 126 -3.42 -6.22 -10.19
CA GLY A 126 -4.17 -7.29 -9.52
C GLY A 126 -5.57 -7.48 -10.10
N VAL A 127 -6.25 -6.39 -10.48
CA VAL A 127 -7.58 -6.45 -11.09
C VAL A 127 -7.52 -7.03 -12.52
N ILE A 128 -6.52 -6.62 -13.33
CA ILE A 128 -6.36 -7.08 -14.72
C ILE A 128 -6.14 -8.60 -14.79
N GLN A 129 -5.51 -9.19 -13.77
CA GLN A 129 -5.26 -10.63 -13.70
C GLN A 129 -6.52 -11.50 -13.64
N GLY A 130 -7.68 -10.95 -13.32
CA GLY A 130 -8.98 -11.64 -13.45
C GLY A 130 -9.30 -12.71 -12.40
N THR A 131 -8.33 -13.14 -11.58
CA THR A 131 -8.59 -14.11 -10.49
C THR A 131 -9.26 -13.43 -9.31
N VAL A 132 -10.26 -14.09 -8.71
CA VAL A 132 -11.03 -13.52 -7.58
C VAL A 132 -10.12 -13.02 -6.45
N SER A 133 -9.10 -13.80 -6.07
CA SER A 133 -8.15 -13.41 -5.02
C SER A 133 -7.33 -12.17 -5.40
N SER A 134 -6.76 -12.11 -6.61
CA SER A 134 -6.03 -10.92 -7.07
C SER A 134 -6.95 -9.70 -7.26
N ILE A 135 -8.20 -9.89 -7.66
CA ILE A 135 -9.18 -8.79 -7.77
C ILE A 135 -9.47 -8.22 -6.38
N THR A 136 -9.73 -9.06 -5.38
CA THR A 136 -10.03 -8.59 -4.02
C THR A 136 -8.83 -7.84 -3.43
N VAL A 137 -7.62 -8.40 -3.54
CA VAL A 137 -6.39 -7.75 -3.05
C VAL A 137 -6.08 -6.49 -3.87
N GLY A 138 -6.32 -6.53 -5.18
CA GLY A 138 -6.12 -5.38 -6.06
C GLY A 138 -7.04 -4.21 -5.72
N LEU A 139 -8.33 -4.46 -5.51
CA LEU A 139 -9.29 -3.46 -5.06
C LEU A 139 -8.92 -2.89 -3.69
N TRP A 140 -8.44 -3.72 -2.77
CA TRP A 140 -7.92 -3.28 -1.48
C TRP A 140 -6.75 -2.30 -1.65
N MET A 141 -5.78 -2.63 -2.51
CA MET A 141 -4.63 -1.76 -2.79
C MET A 141 -5.02 -0.46 -3.49
N ILE A 142 -5.99 -0.49 -4.42
CA ILE A 142 -6.54 0.73 -5.04
C ILE A 142 -7.17 1.62 -3.96
N MET A 143 -7.98 1.05 -3.07
CA MET A 143 -8.61 1.78 -1.97
C MET A 143 -7.55 2.43 -1.08
N CYS A 144 -6.49 1.70 -0.70
CA CYS A 144 -5.38 2.24 0.08
C CYS A 144 -4.67 3.41 -0.64
N GLY A 145 -4.42 3.26 -1.94
CA GLY A 145 -3.82 4.32 -2.77
C GLY A 145 -4.68 5.57 -2.84
N VAL A 146 -5.98 5.42 -3.08
CA VAL A 146 -6.94 6.54 -3.09
C VAL A 146 -7.00 7.22 -1.73
N LEU A 147 -7.00 6.47 -0.63
CA LEU A 147 -6.98 7.04 0.72
C LEU A 147 -5.73 7.87 0.98
N LEU A 148 -4.55 7.39 0.56
CA LEU A 148 -3.30 8.16 0.66
C LEU A 148 -3.35 9.45 -0.15
N LEU A 149 -3.92 9.41 -1.35
CA LEU A 149 -4.11 10.60 -2.19
C LEU A 149 -5.07 11.61 -1.53
N MET A 150 -6.17 11.13 -0.95
CA MET A 150 -7.14 11.97 -0.24
C MET A 150 -6.50 12.68 0.96
N VAL A 151 -5.77 11.93 1.80
CA VAL A 151 -5.06 12.51 2.96
C VAL A 151 -4.07 13.58 2.51
N ARG A 152 -3.34 13.34 1.42
CA ARG A 152 -2.40 14.33 0.88
C ARG A 152 -3.11 15.59 0.41
N CYS A 153 -4.24 15.46 -0.27
CA CYS A 153 -5.06 16.59 -0.71
C CYS A 153 -5.57 17.41 0.49
N SER A 154 -6.05 16.74 1.55
CA SER A 154 -6.54 17.39 2.78
C SER A 154 -5.45 18.14 3.55
N CYS A 155 -4.20 17.65 3.57
CA CYS A 155 -3.10 18.35 4.23
C CYS A 155 -2.63 19.59 3.47
N THR A 156 -2.76 19.66 2.13
CA THR A 156 -2.35 20.85 1.36
C THR A 156 -3.20 22.07 1.70
N THR A 157 -4.47 21.86 2.04
CA THR A 157 -5.41 22.93 2.36
C THR A 157 -5.26 23.47 3.77
N TRP A 158 -4.48 22.82 4.64
CA TRP A 158 -4.14 23.36 5.95
C TRP A 158 -2.93 24.28 5.81
N GLN A 159 -3.18 25.52 5.39
CA GLN A 159 -2.25 26.61 5.59
C GLN A 159 -2.37 27.02 7.06
N PRO A 160 -1.27 27.03 7.85
CA PRO A 160 -1.34 27.59 9.20
C PRO A 160 -1.87 29.02 9.08
N PRO A 161 -2.76 29.48 9.99
CA PRO A 161 -3.18 30.87 10.00
C PRO A 161 -1.89 31.73 10.01
N PRO A 162 -1.83 32.81 9.20
CA PRO A 162 -0.68 33.69 9.23
C PRO A 162 -0.46 34.08 10.68
N GLU A 163 0.70 33.71 11.23
CA GLU A 163 1.10 34.14 12.56
C GLU A 163 0.99 35.66 12.54
N GLU A 164 0.01 36.16 13.27
CA GLU A 164 -0.26 37.58 13.42
C GLU A 164 1.03 38.19 13.97
N GLU A 165 1.76 38.91 13.10
CA GLU A 165 3.04 39.54 13.40
C GLU A 165 2.87 40.42 14.63
N ALA A 166 3.33 39.90 15.78
CA ALA A 166 3.39 40.60 17.05
C ALA A 166 4.72 41.34 17.22
#